data_AF-A0A164ZLU7-F1
#
_entry.id   AF-A0A164ZLU7-F1
#
_cell.length_a   1.000
_cell.length_b   1.000
_cell.length_c   1.000
_cell.angle_alpha   90.00
_cell.angle_beta   90.00
_cell.angle_gamma   90.00
#
_symmetry.space_group_name_H-M   'P 1'
#
loop_
_entity.id
_entity.type
_entity.pdbx_description
1 polymer ?
#
loop_
_entity_poly.entity_id
_entity_poly.type
_entity_poly.pdbx_seq_one_letter_code
_entity_poly.pdbx_strand_id
1 'polypeptide(L)'
;MSHLFTRKIITPSRGRKRLKSGHAVPNNQDGRRPSEAKSIAYRDANYEEWLQVHAGFYMIEHALRISEKSENLCNKLLETKHMPPTRTIFSDETFEEACQRLQGKNEARIVQDIARLLVPSADALATFSDTRFEVLVESVDEGWSNSIQVTNPRPQPDYAVGFRETAFTPEQLKKLKPALGHPLYQSHFMATYYMCFPFLTSEAKCGTAGLGLADRQNAHSMTLAVRGIVELFKLAKRENELNREILTFSVSHDDRAVMLYGYYPIINESQFTIHRHLIRSFDIQDLDGKEKWTAYGFTIEVYNESLNLLDKLRSVIDELPPDFTLEQTQPAPSDEDSQPSASDELPERASKKRKVAE
;
A
#
# COMPACT_ATOMS: atom_id res chain seq x y z
N MET A 1 54.53 54.74 -40.51
CA MET A 1 54.56 55.80 -39.49
C MET A 1 53.12 56.11 -39.11
N SER A 2 52.89 56.21 -37.81
CA SER A 2 51.79 56.91 -37.10
C SER A 2 50.44 57.11 -37.79
N HIS A 3 49.36 56.72 -37.10
CA HIS A 3 48.40 57.62 -36.42
C HIS A 3 47.17 56.78 -36.01
N LEU A 4 46.94 56.54 -34.72
CA LEU A 4 46.30 57.36 -33.68
C LEU A 4 44.83 56.96 -33.48
N PHE A 5 44.50 56.72 -32.20
CA PHE A 5 43.23 56.25 -31.63
C PHE A 5 42.04 57.19 -31.91
N THR A 6 40.79 56.68 -31.85
CA THR A 6 39.74 57.06 -30.85
C THR A 6 38.51 56.11 -30.89
N ARG A 7 37.90 55.90 -29.71
CA ARG A 7 36.87 54.95 -29.23
C ARG A 7 35.40 55.15 -29.69
N LYS A 8 34.62 54.05 -29.65
CA LYS A 8 33.40 53.74 -28.81
C LYS A 8 32.50 52.72 -29.56
N ILE A 9 31.76 51.74 -29.03
CA ILE A 9 31.48 51.02 -27.75
C ILE A 9 30.80 49.71 -28.22
N ILE A 10 31.14 48.53 -27.68
CA ILE A 10 30.26 47.34 -27.71
C ILE A 10 30.40 46.55 -26.39
N THR A 11 29.28 46.26 -25.75
CA THR A 11 29.09 45.38 -24.59
C THR A 11 29.34 43.91 -24.96
N PRO A 12 30.13 43.14 -24.18
CA PRO A 12 30.29 41.71 -24.45
C PRO A 12 29.40 40.84 -23.55
N SER A 13 28.63 39.95 -24.18
CA SER A 13 28.15 38.71 -23.57
C SER A 13 29.37 37.84 -23.20
N ARG A 14 29.53 37.52 -21.93
CA ARG A 14 30.65 36.70 -21.44
C ARG A 14 30.16 35.27 -21.17
N GLY A 15 30.40 34.40 -22.14
CA GLY A 15 30.60 32.98 -21.85
C GLY A 15 31.91 32.80 -21.08
N ARG A 16 31.89 31.97 -20.03
CA ARG A 16 33.11 31.36 -19.48
C ARG A 16 32.77 30.00 -18.85
N LYS A 17 33.32 28.96 -19.46
CA LYS A 17 33.49 27.62 -18.88
C LYS A 17 34.07 27.73 -17.46
N ARG A 18 33.56 26.91 -16.54
CA ARG A 18 34.27 26.57 -15.31
C ARG A 18 34.16 25.07 -15.03
N LEU A 19 35.29 24.54 -14.60
CA LEU A 19 35.64 23.13 -14.46
C LEU A 19 34.92 22.43 -13.31
N LYS A 20 34.82 21.12 -13.47
CA LYS A 20 34.32 20.12 -12.51
C LYS A 20 35.04 20.21 -11.16
N SER A 21 34.26 20.20 -10.08
CA SER A 21 34.66 19.70 -8.76
C SER A 21 33.50 18.87 -8.24
N GLY A 22 33.70 17.56 -8.16
CA GLY A 22 32.69 16.62 -7.72
C GLY A 22 32.42 16.74 -6.23
N HIS A 23 31.15 16.74 -5.86
CA HIS A 23 30.59 16.15 -4.65
C HIS A 23 29.25 15.54 -5.11
N ALA A 24 29.19 14.21 -5.13
CA ALA A 24 27.95 13.49 -5.40
C ALA A 24 27.03 13.67 -4.18
N VAL A 25 26.03 14.53 -4.33
CA VAL A 25 24.85 14.52 -3.47
C VAL A 25 23.90 13.48 -4.08
N PRO A 26 23.43 12.46 -3.34
CA PRO A 26 22.41 11.58 -3.87
C PRO A 26 21.14 12.40 -4.02
N ASN A 27 20.69 12.55 -5.27
CA ASN A 27 19.48 13.27 -5.62
C ASN A 27 18.28 12.40 -5.23
N ASN A 28 17.80 12.57 -3.99
CA ASN A 28 16.64 11.88 -3.45
C ASN A 28 15.36 12.70 -3.73
N GLN A 29 15.09 12.99 -5.01
CA GLN A 29 13.88 13.69 -5.43
C GLN A 29 13.05 12.79 -6.37
N ASP A 30 11.78 12.66 -5.99
CA ASP A 30 10.61 12.29 -6.81
C ASP A 30 10.15 10.83 -6.89
N GLY A 31 9.49 10.37 -5.81
CA GLY A 31 8.58 9.21 -5.79
C GLY A 31 7.08 9.54 -5.73
N ARG A 32 6.68 10.82 -5.87
CA ARG A 32 5.26 11.24 -5.80
C ARG A 32 4.70 11.50 -7.19
N ARG A 33 3.95 10.54 -7.73
CA ARG A 33 3.01 10.82 -8.83
C ARG A 33 1.78 11.58 -8.26
N PRO A 34 1.08 12.43 -9.04
CA PRO A 34 -0.22 12.94 -8.63
C PRO A 34 -1.19 11.77 -8.33
N SER A 35 -2.04 11.86 -7.29
CA SER A 35 -2.98 10.79 -6.88
C SER A 35 -3.80 10.22 -8.06
N GLU A 36 -4.27 11.10 -8.95
CA GLU A 36 -5.02 10.69 -10.14
C GLU A 36 -4.20 9.82 -11.11
N ALA A 37 -2.89 10.11 -11.27
CA ALA A 37 -2.00 9.36 -12.15
C ALA A 37 -1.65 7.97 -11.59
N LYS A 38 -1.65 7.80 -10.26
CA LYS A 38 -1.47 6.50 -9.59
C LYS A 38 -2.67 5.58 -9.81
N SER A 39 -3.85 6.18 -9.89
CA SER A 39 -5.13 5.47 -9.97
C SER A 39 -5.50 4.96 -11.37
N ILE A 40 -4.82 5.40 -12.43
CA ILE A 40 -5.23 5.15 -13.83
C ILE A 40 -5.38 3.66 -14.13
N ALA A 41 -4.37 2.86 -13.77
CA ALA A 41 -4.36 1.43 -14.07
C ALA A 41 -5.47 0.67 -13.32
N TYR A 42 -5.77 1.08 -12.09
CA TYR A 42 -6.80 0.45 -11.26
C TYR A 42 -8.24 0.75 -11.74
N ARG A 43 -8.42 1.73 -12.63
CA ARG A 43 -9.72 2.01 -13.26
C ARG A 43 -10.09 0.99 -14.34
N ASP A 44 -9.12 0.22 -14.85
CA ASP A 44 -9.41 -0.84 -15.81
C ASP A 44 -10.38 -1.86 -15.21
N ALA A 45 -11.46 -2.16 -15.93
CA ALA A 45 -12.45 -3.15 -15.50
C ALA A 45 -11.85 -4.55 -15.38
N ASN A 46 -10.78 -4.85 -16.14
CA ASN A 46 -10.10 -6.14 -16.12
C ASN A 46 -9.03 -6.24 -15.02
N TYR A 47 -8.82 -5.18 -14.23
CA TYR A 47 -7.75 -5.17 -13.22
C TYR A 47 -7.89 -6.31 -12.20
N GLU A 48 -9.13 -6.66 -11.84
CA GLU A 48 -9.43 -7.75 -10.91
C GLU A 48 -9.05 -9.12 -11.51
N GLU A 49 -9.35 -9.34 -12.79
CA GLU A 49 -8.94 -10.53 -13.53
C GLU A 49 -7.41 -10.59 -13.67
N TRP A 50 -6.74 -9.45 -13.87
CA TRP A 50 -5.27 -9.39 -13.90
C TRP A 50 -4.64 -9.84 -12.58
N LEU A 51 -5.15 -9.35 -11.44
CA LEU A 51 -4.69 -9.79 -10.11
C LEU A 51 -4.96 -11.28 -9.90
N GLN A 52 -6.10 -11.79 -10.36
CA GLN A 52 -6.41 -13.21 -10.28
C GLN A 52 -5.40 -14.06 -11.05
N VAL A 53 -5.15 -13.72 -12.32
CA VAL A 53 -4.29 -14.51 -13.22
C VAL A 53 -2.82 -14.44 -12.79
N HIS A 54 -2.33 -13.28 -12.33
CA HIS A 54 -0.89 -13.06 -12.09
C HIS A 54 -0.49 -13.21 -10.63
N ALA A 55 -1.44 -13.09 -9.70
CA ALA A 55 -1.18 -13.13 -8.26
C ALA A 55 -1.89 -14.26 -7.53
N GLY A 56 -2.81 -14.97 -8.19
CA GLY A 56 -3.71 -15.91 -7.52
C GLY A 56 -4.63 -15.22 -6.51
N PHE A 57 -4.89 -13.91 -6.67
CA PHE A 57 -5.73 -13.13 -5.76
C PHE A 57 -7.13 -12.90 -6.33
N TYR A 58 -8.14 -13.26 -5.55
CA TYR A 58 -9.53 -13.18 -5.90
C TYR A 58 -10.20 -12.12 -5.01
N MET A 59 -10.76 -11.07 -5.62
CA MET A 59 -11.51 -10.01 -4.93
C MET A 59 -12.90 -10.45 -4.42
N ILE A 60 -13.04 -11.72 -4.08
CA ILE A 60 -14.27 -12.36 -3.63
C ILE A 60 -13.97 -13.30 -2.46
N GLU A 61 -15.01 -13.59 -1.69
CA GLU A 61 -14.94 -14.62 -0.67
C GLU A 61 -14.82 -16.00 -1.31
N HIS A 62 -13.97 -16.86 -0.75
CA HIS A 62 -13.89 -18.25 -1.18
C HIS A 62 -15.12 -19.03 -0.68
N ALA A 63 -15.51 -20.08 -1.41
CA ALA A 63 -16.65 -20.93 -1.03
C ALA A 63 -16.51 -21.59 0.36
N LEU A 64 -15.27 -21.83 0.80
CA LEU A 64 -14.96 -22.38 2.14
C LEU A 64 -15.04 -21.34 3.26
N ARG A 65 -15.14 -20.06 2.92
CA ARG A 65 -15.12 -18.90 3.82
C ARG A 65 -13.89 -18.87 4.74
N ILE A 66 -13.81 -17.80 5.54
CA ILE A 66 -12.85 -17.71 6.64
C ILE A 66 -13.11 -18.79 7.70
N SER A 67 -12.14 -19.01 8.59
CA SER A 67 -12.32 -19.92 9.72
C SER A 67 -13.22 -19.32 10.80
N GLU A 68 -13.80 -20.16 11.65
CA GLU A 68 -14.58 -19.72 12.83
C GLU A 68 -13.73 -18.81 13.75
N LYS A 69 -12.44 -19.09 13.87
CA LYS A 69 -11.50 -18.25 14.62
C LYS A 69 -11.41 -16.85 14.03
N SER A 70 -11.35 -16.73 12.71
CA SER A 70 -11.31 -15.44 12.02
C SER A 70 -12.67 -14.72 12.04
N GLU A 71 -13.79 -15.45 11.99
CA GLU A 71 -15.13 -14.85 12.21
C GLU A 71 -15.23 -14.22 13.60
N ASN A 72 -14.81 -14.96 14.64
CA ASN A 72 -14.76 -14.46 16.02
C ASN A 72 -13.82 -13.27 16.18
N LEU A 73 -12.67 -13.30 15.48
CA LEU A 73 -11.77 -12.15 15.44
C LEU A 73 -12.47 -10.93 14.85
N CYS A 74 -13.10 -11.03 13.68
CA CYS A 74 -13.81 -9.92 13.05
C CYS A 74 -14.88 -9.31 13.97
N ASN A 75 -15.67 -10.15 14.64
CA ASN A 75 -16.67 -9.67 15.61
C ASN A 75 -16.00 -8.93 16.76
N LYS A 76 -14.93 -9.49 17.35
CA LYS A 76 -14.16 -8.82 18.40
C LYS A 76 -13.62 -7.47 17.96
N LEU A 77 -13.01 -7.38 16.77
CA LEU A 77 -12.45 -6.14 16.23
C LEU A 77 -13.52 -5.03 16.12
N LEU A 78 -14.78 -5.39 15.82
CA LEU A 78 -15.89 -4.44 15.68
C LEU A 78 -16.56 -4.08 17.02
N GLU A 79 -16.61 -5.02 17.97
CA GLU A 79 -17.36 -4.87 19.22
C GLU A 79 -16.56 -4.24 20.36
N THR A 80 -15.22 -4.32 20.32
CA THR A 80 -14.38 -3.68 21.33
C THR A 80 -14.59 -2.17 21.32
N LYS A 81 -14.99 -1.63 22.48
CA LYS A 81 -15.22 -0.20 22.64
C LYS A 81 -13.93 0.52 22.99
N HIS A 82 -13.67 1.60 22.25
CA HIS A 82 -12.59 2.53 22.54
C HIS A 82 -13.15 3.90 22.88
N MET A 83 -12.46 4.63 23.75
CA MET A 83 -12.80 6.04 23.96
C MET A 83 -12.41 6.83 22.71
N PRO A 84 -13.35 7.57 22.10
CA PRO A 84 -13.03 8.38 20.94
C PRO A 84 -12.17 9.57 21.33
N PRO A 85 -11.36 10.10 20.40
CA PRO A 85 -10.66 11.37 20.59
C PRO A 85 -11.64 12.50 20.89
N THR A 86 -11.26 13.38 21.81
CA THR A 86 -12.08 14.56 22.17
C THR A 86 -11.75 15.75 21.27
N ARG A 87 -12.71 16.68 21.12
CA ARG A 87 -12.55 17.93 20.37
C ARG A 87 -12.11 17.72 18.92
N THR A 88 -12.85 16.87 18.21
CA THR A 88 -12.62 16.59 16.78
C THR A 88 -13.82 17.03 15.95
N ILE A 89 -13.69 16.95 14.63
CA ILE A 89 -14.84 17.15 13.74
C ILE A 89 -15.87 16.01 13.81
N PHE A 90 -15.56 14.90 14.51
CA PHE A 90 -16.50 13.81 14.79
C PHE A 90 -17.17 13.93 16.16
N SER A 91 -16.89 14.98 16.93
CA SER A 91 -17.61 15.28 18.17
C SER A 91 -19.10 15.51 17.90
N ASP A 92 -19.97 15.09 18.81
CA ASP A 92 -21.43 15.09 18.62
C ASP A 92 -21.97 16.48 18.25
N GLU A 93 -21.39 17.53 18.82
CA GLU A 93 -21.82 18.91 18.61
C GLU A 93 -21.39 19.48 17.25
N THR A 94 -20.37 18.90 16.60
CA THR A 94 -19.76 19.44 15.37
C THR A 94 -19.93 18.52 14.16
N PHE A 95 -20.33 17.27 14.37
CA PHE A 95 -20.31 16.22 13.36
C PHE A 95 -21.17 16.53 12.13
N GLU A 96 -22.41 16.98 12.33
CA GLU A 96 -23.30 17.31 11.22
C GLU A 96 -22.73 18.46 10.36
N GLU A 97 -22.28 19.54 11.00
CA GLU A 97 -21.68 20.69 10.31
C GLU A 97 -20.38 20.30 9.59
N ALA A 98 -19.57 19.42 10.18
CA ALA A 98 -18.37 18.90 9.56
C ALA A 98 -18.69 18.10 8.29
N CYS A 99 -19.66 17.20 8.33
CA CYS A 99 -20.10 16.42 7.17
C CYS A 99 -20.59 17.34 6.04
N GLN A 100 -21.41 18.35 6.35
CA GLN A 100 -21.86 19.33 5.37
C GLN A 100 -20.70 20.10 4.72
N ARG A 101 -19.66 20.44 5.49
CA ARG A 101 -18.45 21.12 4.98
C ARG A 101 -17.58 20.21 4.11
N LEU A 102 -17.61 18.91 4.36
CA LEU A 102 -16.82 17.90 3.64
C LEU A 102 -17.49 17.40 2.36
N GLN A 103 -18.81 17.59 2.24
CA GLN A 103 -19.57 17.19 1.06
C GLN A 103 -18.98 17.79 -0.23
N GLY A 104 -18.64 16.91 -1.18
CA GLY A 104 -18.12 17.29 -2.49
C GLY A 104 -16.70 17.89 -2.46
N LYS A 105 -15.96 17.75 -1.35
CA LYS A 105 -14.54 18.12 -1.28
C LYS A 105 -13.68 17.05 -1.93
N ASN A 106 -12.49 17.46 -2.39
CA ASN A 106 -11.56 16.57 -3.07
C ASN A 106 -10.90 15.56 -2.10
N GLU A 107 -10.28 14.52 -2.67
CA GLU A 107 -9.61 13.45 -1.92
C GLU A 107 -8.59 13.97 -0.90
N ALA A 108 -7.78 14.97 -1.27
CA ALA A 108 -6.82 15.57 -0.35
C ALA A 108 -7.48 16.14 0.92
N ARG A 109 -8.67 16.74 0.79
CA ARG A 109 -9.43 17.23 1.93
C ARG A 109 -9.97 16.08 2.79
N ILE A 110 -10.44 15.00 2.16
CA ILE A 110 -10.94 13.81 2.86
C ILE A 110 -9.81 13.14 3.65
N VAL A 111 -8.64 12.97 3.04
CA VAL A 111 -7.44 12.43 3.70
C VAL A 111 -7.06 13.29 4.91
N GLN A 112 -7.01 14.62 4.73
CA GLN A 112 -6.58 15.52 5.79
C GLN A 112 -7.53 15.56 6.99
N ASP A 113 -8.84 15.61 6.73
CA ASP A 113 -9.83 15.88 7.78
C ASP A 113 -10.41 14.61 8.40
N ILE A 114 -10.57 13.54 7.63
CA ILE A 114 -11.33 12.34 8.04
C ILE A 114 -10.42 11.12 8.26
N ALA A 115 -9.40 10.90 7.43
CA ALA A 115 -8.70 9.62 7.40
C ALA A 115 -8.07 9.22 8.75
N ARG A 116 -7.57 10.18 9.55
CA ARG A 116 -7.03 9.89 10.90
C ARG A 116 -8.10 9.68 11.99
N LEU A 117 -9.34 10.12 11.74
CA LEU A 117 -10.48 9.83 12.61
C LEU A 117 -11.10 8.46 12.32
N LEU A 118 -10.83 7.88 11.16
CA LEU A 118 -11.20 6.50 10.81
C LEU A 118 -10.05 5.52 11.06
N VAL A 119 -8.84 5.89 10.67
CA VAL A 119 -7.63 5.06 10.75
C VAL A 119 -6.56 5.86 11.53
N PRO A 120 -6.54 5.77 12.87
CA PRO A 120 -5.58 6.51 13.69
C PRO A 120 -4.13 6.16 13.38
N SER A 121 -3.23 7.12 13.60
CA SER A 121 -1.79 6.95 13.44
C SER A 121 -1.24 5.95 14.45
N ALA A 122 -0.54 4.92 13.95
CA ALA A 122 0.17 3.96 14.77
C ALA A 122 1.31 4.63 15.55
N ASP A 123 2.04 5.57 14.93
CA ASP A 123 3.13 6.30 15.59
C ASP A 123 2.63 7.23 16.70
N ALA A 124 1.50 7.91 16.47
CA ALA A 124 0.88 8.74 17.49
C ALA A 124 0.38 7.90 18.68
N LEU A 125 -0.22 6.74 18.42
CA LEU A 125 -0.64 5.81 19.47
C LEU A 125 0.57 5.27 20.25
N ALA A 126 1.66 4.89 19.58
CA ALA A 126 2.89 4.46 20.24
C ALA A 126 3.47 5.56 21.14
N THR A 127 3.46 6.81 20.67
CA THR A 127 4.03 7.96 21.39
C THR A 127 3.20 8.39 22.59
N PHE A 128 1.86 8.45 22.42
CA PHE A 128 0.98 9.13 23.37
C PHE A 128 0.04 8.20 24.13
N SER A 129 -0.06 6.93 23.75
CA SER A 129 -1.06 6.01 24.32
C SER A 129 -0.46 4.71 24.84
N ASP A 130 0.24 3.94 24.01
CA ASP A 130 0.69 2.60 24.37
C ASP A 130 2.01 2.23 23.68
N THR A 131 3.08 2.12 24.48
CA THR A 131 4.42 1.81 23.98
C THR A 131 4.53 0.41 23.38
N ARG A 132 3.55 -0.48 23.58
CA ARG A 132 3.51 -1.78 22.88
C ARG A 132 3.43 -1.61 21.36
N PHE A 133 2.94 -0.47 20.88
CA PHE A 133 2.89 -0.14 19.45
C PHE A 133 4.20 0.43 18.89
N GLU A 134 5.27 0.60 19.69
CA GLU A 134 6.58 1.05 19.19
C GLU A 134 7.19 0.08 18.15
N VAL A 135 6.74 -1.18 18.14
CA VAL A 135 7.13 -2.17 17.12
C VAL A 135 6.51 -1.90 15.74
N LEU A 136 5.49 -1.04 15.68
CA LEU A 136 4.78 -0.69 14.46
C LEU A 136 5.41 0.52 13.78
N VAL A 137 5.24 0.61 12.46
CA VAL A 137 5.57 1.80 11.68
C VAL A 137 4.48 2.06 10.67
N GLU A 138 4.25 3.35 10.39
CA GLU A 138 3.33 3.80 9.36
C GLU A 138 4.06 4.43 8.17
N SER A 139 3.40 4.41 7.02
CA SER A 139 3.78 5.17 5.83
C SER A 139 2.59 5.94 5.31
N VAL A 140 2.82 7.12 4.73
CA VAL A 140 1.76 8.01 4.20
C VAL A 140 2.09 8.37 2.77
N ASP A 141 1.28 7.89 1.83
CA ASP A 141 1.46 8.11 0.39
C ASP A 141 2.87 7.73 -0.11
N GLU A 142 3.45 6.64 0.42
CA GLU A 142 4.77 6.13 0.01
C GLU A 142 4.63 4.88 -0.86
N GLY A 143 5.34 4.89 -1.99
CA GLY A 143 5.37 3.74 -2.88
C GLY A 143 6.10 2.56 -2.22
N TRP A 144 5.58 1.36 -2.39
CA TRP A 144 6.17 0.14 -1.84
C TRP A 144 7.39 -0.32 -2.67
N SER A 145 8.46 0.49 -2.65
CA SER A 145 9.68 0.34 -3.46
C SER A 145 10.45 -0.95 -3.18
N ASN A 146 10.30 -1.50 -1.97
CA ASN A 146 11.02 -2.67 -1.50
C ASN A 146 10.17 -3.94 -1.64
N SER A 147 8.95 -3.86 -2.17
CA SER A 147 8.16 -5.05 -2.49
C SER A 147 8.52 -5.61 -3.85
N ILE A 148 8.62 -6.94 -3.93
CA ILE A 148 8.59 -7.64 -5.22
C ILE A 148 7.21 -7.42 -5.83
N GLN A 149 7.14 -6.79 -7.00
CA GLN A 149 5.87 -6.45 -7.61
C GLN A 149 5.15 -7.71 -8.14
N VAL A 150 3.83 -7.71 -8.07
CA VAL A 150 2.98 -8.66 -8.79
C VAL A 150 2.66 -8.11 -10.17
N THR A 151 2.30 -6.84 -10.22
CA THR A 151 1.96 -6.13 -11.45
C THR A 151 2.25 -4.64 -11.31
N ASN A 152 2.24 -3.94 -12.44
CA ASN A 152 2.23 -2.49 -12.46
C ASN A 152 0.79 -1.96 -12.29
N PRO A 153 0.61 -0.82 -11.60
CA PRO A 153 1.64 0.01 -10.99
C PRO A 153 2.01 -0.52 -9.60
N ARG A 154 3.23 -0.17 -9.16
CA ARG A 154 3.66 -0.38 -7.77
C ARG A 154 2.62 0.18 -6.78
N PRO A 155 2.24 -0.57 -5.73
CA PRO A 155 1.37 -0.05 -4.68
C PRO A 155 1.93 1.22 -4.02
N GLN A 156 1.03 2.13 -3.70
CA GLN A 156 1.31 3.37 -2.96
C GLN A 156 0.06 3.77 -2.19
N PRO A 157 -0.22 3.10 -1.05
CA PRO A 157 -1.39 3.39 -0.23
C PRO A 157 -1.34 4.81 0.34
N ASP A 158 -2.51 5.45 0.48
CA ASP A 158 -2.61 6.73 1.21
C ASP A 158 -2.10 6.58 2.65
N TYR A 159 -2.32 5.42 3.24
CA TYR A 159 -1.75 5.02 4.51
C TYR A 159 -1.52 3.52 4.60
N ALA A 160 -0.42 3.11 5.20
CA ALA A 160 -0.15 1.70 5.49
C ALA A 160 0.55 1.54 6.84
N VAL A 161 0.38 0.38 7.47
CA VAL A 161 1.06 0.00 8.71
C VAL A 161 1.67 -1.38 8.56
N GLY A 162 2.88 -1.53 9.08
CA GLY A 162 3.61 -2.78 9.22
C GLY A 162 4.49 -2.75 10.46
N PHE A 163 5.46 -3.65 10.51
CA PHE A 163 6.43 -3.74 11.60
C PHE A 163 7.74 -3.06 11.26
N ARG A 164 8.36 -2.43 12.26
CA ARG A 164 9.74 -1.96 12.17
C ARG A 164 10.69 -3.15 12.10
N GLU A 165 11.87 -2.96 11.52
CA GLU A 165 12.95 -3.96 11.63
C GLU A 165 13.30 -4.25 13.10
N THR A 166 13.23 -3.24 13.97
CA THR A 166 13.47 -3.38 15.42
C THR A 166 12.40 -4.19 16.16
N ALA A 167 11.31 -4.56 15.48
CA ALA A 167 10.36 -5.55 16.00
C ALA A 167 10.94 -6.97 16.01
N PHE A 168 12.09 -7.22 15.37
CA PHE A 168 12.73 -8.54 15.30
C PHE A 168 14.08 -8.52 16.03
N THR A 169 14.45 -9.65 16.63
CA THR A 169 15.76 -9.77 17.28
C THR A 169 16.90 -9.77 16.24
N PRO A 170 18.14 -9.43 16.63
CA PRO A 170 19.29 -9.53 15.73
C PRO A 170 19.44 -10.91 15.08
N GLU A 171 19.13 -11.98 15.82
CA GLU A 171 19.16 -13.37 15.33
C GLU A 171 18.06 -13.63 14.30
N GLN A 172 16.84 -13.14 14.55
CA GLN A 172 15.72 -13.23 13.60
C GLN A 172 16.01 -12.44 12.32
N LEU A 173 16.52 -11.22 12.44
CA LEU A 173 16.94 -10.40 11.29
C LEU A 173 18.06 -11.08 10.50
N LYS A 174 19.03 -11.72 11.17
CA LYS A 174 20.09 -12.47 10.51
C LYS A 174 19.54 -13.63 9.68
N LYS A 175 18.52 -14.34 10.19
CA LYS A 175 17.84 -15.42 9.45
C LYS A 175 17.01 -14.88 8.29
N LEU A 176 16.37 -13.73 8.46
CA LEU A 176 15.61 -13.09 7.40
C LEU A 176 16.50 -12.43 6.33
N LYS A 177 17.75 -12.10 6.64
CA LYS A 177 18.66 -11.34 5.76
C LYS A 177 18.79 -11.91 4.33
N PRO A 178 18.90 -13.23 4.10
CA PRO A 178 18.89 -13.79 2.74
C PRO A 178 17.62 -13.43 1.94
N ALA A 179 16.50 -13.22 2.63
CA ALA A 179 15.18 -12.93 2.06
C ALA A 179 14.78 -11.45 2.06
N LEU A 180 15.23 -10.68 3.06
CA LEU A 180 15.06 -9.22 3.13
C LEU A 180 15.96 -8.52 2.10
N GLY A 181 17.02 -9.19 1.66
CA GLY A 181 17.99 -8.63 0.74
C GLY A 181 18.79 -7.48 1.39
N HIS A 182 19.47 -6.71 0.56
CA HIS A 182 20.07 -5.43 0.96
C HIS A 182 19.03 -4.30 0.74
N PRO A 183 19.09 -3.15 1.41
CA PRO A 183 18.07 -2.08 1.33
C PRO A 183 17.72 -1.55 -0.09
N LEU A 184 18.51 -1.93 -1.09
CA LEU A 184 18.32 -1.59 -2.51
C LEU A 184 17.63 -2.71 -3.32
N TYR A 185 17.24 -3.80 -2.67
CA TYR A 185 16.62 -4.96 -3.30
C TYR A 185 15.15 -5.07 -2.89
N GLN A 186 14.37 -5.68 -3.76
CA GLN A 186 12.99 -6.04 -3.49
C GLN A 186 12.93 -7.32 -2.66
N SER A 187 11.97 -7.39 -1.74
CA SER A 187 11.70 -8.53 -0.87
C SER A 187 10.21 -8.88 -0.90
N HIS A 188 9.89 -10.14 -0.61
CA HIS A 188 8.51 -10.55 -0.32
C HIS A 188 8.01 -9.98 1.00
N PHE A 189 8.91 -9.54 1.89
CA PHE A 189 8.59 -9.22 3.27
C PHE A 189 8.57 -7.73 3.56
N MET A 190 8.91 -6.86 2.60
CA MET A 190 9.02 -5.41 2.83
C MET A 190 8.13 -4.61 1.89
N ALA A 191 7.51 -3.57 2.44
CA ALA A 191 6.78 -2.55 1.68
C ALA A 191 7.73 -1.43 1.27
N THR A 192 8.23 -0.70 2.26
CA THR A 192 9.26 0.35 2.14
C THR A 192 10.56 -0.15 2.76
N TYR A 193 11.63 0.64 2.69
CA TYR A 193 12.92 0.29 3.30
C TYR A 193 12.87 0.15 4.84
N TYR A 194 11.78 0.60 5.48
CA TYR A 194 11.63 0.62 6.93
C TYR A 194 10.42 -0.17 7.44
N MET A 195 9.62 -0.75 6.54
CA MET A 195 8.37 -1.45 6.87
C MET A 195 8.43 -2.91 6.43
N CYS A 196 8.55 -3.81 7.42
CA CYS A 196 8.45 -5.26 7.26
C CYS A 196 7.02 -5.73 7.49
N PHE A 197 6.58 -6.74 6.73
CA PHE A 197 5.27 -7.40 6.82
C PHE A 197 4.12 -6.39 7.03
N PRO A 198 3.81 -5.54 6.03
CA PRO A 198 2.63 -4.69 6.12
C PRO A 198 1.39 -5.53 6.42
N PHE A 199 0.47 -5.01 7.23
CA PHE A 199 -0.75 -5.73 7.60
C PHE A 199 -2.02 -4.88 7.56
N LEU A 200 -1.88 -3.56 7.38
CA LEU A 200 -3.01 -2.64 7.21
C LEU A 200 -2.75 -1.67 6.08
N THR A 201 -3.75 -1.42 5.25
CA THR A 201 -3.78 -0.31 4.28
C THR A 201 -5.07 0.48 4.38
N SER A 202 -5.00 1.77 4.03
CA SER A 202 -6.17 2.61 3.89
C SER A 202 -6.06 3.43 2.60
N GLU A 203 -7.18 3.53 1.90
CA GLU A 203 -7.34 4.31 0.67
C GLU A 203 -8.57 5.19 0.82
N ALA A 204 -8.36 6.50 0.70
CA ALA A 204 -9.42 7.48 0.68
C ALA A 204 -9.71 7.85 -0.78
N LYS A 205 -10.98 8.02 -1.12
CA LYS A 205 -11.39 8.54 -2.41
C LYS A 205 -12.45 9.62 -2.24
N CYS A 206 -12.69 10.35 -3.31
CA CYS A 206 -13.79 11.31 -3.39
C CYS A 206 -14.89 10.74 -4.29
N GLY A 207 -16.12 10.69 -3.78
CA GLY A 207 -17.31 10.28 -4.53
C GLY A 207 -17.50 8.76 -4.65
N THR A 208 -18.74 8.36 -4.90
CA THR A 208 -19.21 6.96 -4.82
C THR A 208 -18.54 6.00 -5.80
N ALA A 209 -18.15 6.46 -6.99
CA ALA A 209 -17.38 5.65 -7.94
C ALA A 209 -15.93 5.39 -7.47
N GLY A 210 -15.45 6.15 -6.47
CA GLY A 210 -14.11 6.03 -5.91
C GLY A 210 -13.92 4.79 -5.05
N LEU A 211 -14.94 4.28 -4.35
CA LEU A 211 -14.75 3.18 -3.41
C LEU A 211 -14.31 1.87 -4.09
N GLY A 212 -14.83 1.55 -5.28
CA GLY A 212 -14.36 0.40 -6.05
C GLY A 212 -12.89 0.52 -6.46
N LEU A 213 -12.42 1.75 -6.69
CA LEU A 213 -11.02 2.04 -6.99
C LEU A 213 -10.13 1.88 -5.74
N ALA A 214 -10.57 2.43 -4.59
CA ALA A 214 -9.91 2.22 -3.30
C ALA A 214 -9.78 0.72 -2.96
N ASP A 215 -10.85 -0.04 -3.18
CA ASP A 215 -10.87 -1.47 -2.97
C ASP A 215 -9.81 -2.20 -3.81
N ARG A 216 -9.67 -1.86 -5.10
CA ARG A 216 -8.65 -2.48 -5.96
C ARG A 216 -7.23 -2.15 -5.54
N GLN A 217 -6.98 -0.90 -5.11
CA GLN A 217 -5.67 -0.48 -4.63
C GLN A 217 -5.29 -1.16 -3.31
N ASN A 218 -6.21 -1.18 -2.35
CA ASN A 218 -6.06 -1.90 -1.10
C ASN A 218 -5.84 -3.40 -1.36
N ALA A 219 -6.61 -3.99 -2.27
CA ALA A 219 -6.52 -5.40 -2.57
C ALA A 219 -5.20 -5.81 -3.23
N HIS A 220 -4.65 -4.98 -4.13
CA HIS A 220 -3.30 -5.18 -4.66
C HIS A 220 -2.24 -5.13 -3.55
N SER A 221 -2.34 -4.13 -2.66
CA SER A 221 -1.41 -3.99 -1.54
C SER A 221 -1.47 -5.19 -0.59
N MET A 222 -2.68 -5.62 -0.22
CA MET A 222 -2.88 -6.76 0.68
C MET A 222 -2.54 -8.11 0.03
N THR A 223 -2.59 -8.21 -1.30
CA THR A 223 -2.05 -9.38 -2.03
C THR A 223 -0.56 -9.56 -1.76
N LEU A 224 0.23 -8.48 -1.84
CA LEU A 224 1.67 -8.54 -1.55
C LEU A 224 1.94 -8.88 -0.09
N ALA A 225 1.15 -8.29 0.81
CA ALA A 225 1.26 -8.51 2.25
C ALA A 225 0.99 -9.97 2.65
N VAL A 226 -0.16 -10.53 2.22
CA VAL A 226 -0.51 -11.93 2.50
C VAL A 226 0.50 -12.88 1.87
N ARG A 227 0.93 -12.62 0.62
CA ARG A 227 1.98 -13.43 -0.03
C ARG A 227 3.26 -13.46 0.79
N GLY A 228 3.72 -12.32 1.30
CA GLY A 228 4.91 -12.25 2.15
C GLY A 228 4.82 -13.12 3.40
N ILE A 229 3.66 -13.11 4.08
CA ILE A 229 3.43 -13.95 5.27
C ILE A 229 3.37 -15.43 4.89
N VAL A 230 2.63 -15.80 3.84
CA VAL A 230 2.49 -17.20 3.40
C VAL A 230 3.83 -17.78 2.98
N GLU A 231 4.63 -17.05 2.19
CA GLU A 231 5.96 -17.52 1.77
C GLU A 231 6.89 -17.74 2.97
N LEU A 232 6.85 -16.87 3.99
CA LEU A 232 7.60 -17.10 5.23
C LEU A 232 7.18 -18.41 5.92
N PHE A 233 5.87 -18.64 6.07
CA PHE A 233 5.37 -19.86 6.72
C PHE A 233 5.68 -21.13 5.93
N LYS A 234 5.67 -21.07 4.59
CA LYS A 234 6.08 -22.18 3.72
C LYS A 234 7.54 -22.59 3.95
N LEU A 235 8.44 -21.63 4.20
CA LEU A 235 9.85 -21.93 4.51
C LEU A 235 10.01 -22.79 5.77
N ALA A 236 9.10 -22.63 6.74
CA ALA A 236 9.05 -23.43 7.95
C ALA A 236 8.10 -24.64 7.85
N LYS A 237 7.46 -24.88 6.70
CA LYS A 237 6.42 -25.91 6.48
C LYS A 237 5.21 -25.77 7.42
N ARG A 238 4.86 -24.54 7.74
CA ARG A 238 3.77 -24.15 8.66
C ARG A 238 2.61 -23.45 7.96
N GLU A 239 2.59 -23.42 6.63
CA GLU A 239 1.60 -22.72 5.82
C GLU A 239 0.15 -23.12 6.14
N ASN A 240 -0.09 -24.37 6.54
CA ASN A 240 -1.42 -24.84 6.93
C ASN A 240 -1.99 -24.13 8.16
N GLU A 241 -1.16 -23.49 9.00
CA GLU A 241 -1.62 -22.65 10.12
C GLU A 241 -2.35 -21.39 9.65
N LEU A 242 -2.12 -20.97 8.40
CA LEU A 242 -2.70 -19.76 7.82
C LEU A 242 -4.00 -20.03 7.07
N ASN A 243 -4.32 -21.29 6.80
CA ASN A 243 -5.44 -21.64 5.91
C ASN A 243 -6.76 -21.09 6.46
N ARG A 244 -7.41 -20.21 5.68
CA ARG A 244 -8.66 -19.52 6.03
C ARG A 244 -8.56 -18.53 7.20
N GLU A 245 -7.36 -18.24 7.69
CA GLU A 245 -7.14 -17.25 8.74
C GLU A 245 -6.93 -15.86 8.13
N ILE A 246 -7.62 -14.84 8.64
CA ILE A 246 -7.37 -13.44 8.26
C ILE A 246 -6.01 -13.01 8.78
N LEU A 247 -5.17 -12.50 7.88
CA LEU A 247 -3.80 -12.08 8.18
C LEU A 247 -3.62 -10.56 8.11
N THR A 248 -4.33 -9.91 7.18
CA THR A 248 -4.18 -8.47 6.92
C THR A 248 -5.53 -7.82 6.68
N PHE A 249 -5.57 -6.50 6.78
CA PHE A 249 -6.80 -5.71 6.75
C PHE A 249 -6.69 -4.50 5.83
N SER A 250 -7.82 -4.02 5.34
CA SER A 250 -7.86 -2.73 4.66
C SER A 250 -9.10 -1.91 5.00
N VAL A 251 -8.95 -0.59 4.90
CA VAL A 251 -10.02 0.39 5.04
C VAL A 251 -10.14 1.17 3.73
N SER A 252 -11.29 1.07 3.06
CA SER A 252 -11.62 1.94 1.93
C SER A 252 -12.67 2.92 2.40
N HIS A 253 -12.48 4.22 2.14
CA HIS A 253 -13.48 5.21 2.55
C HIS A 253 -13.57 6.42 1.62
N ASP A 254 -14.69 7.14 1.71
CA ASP A 254 -14.85 8.49 1.17
C ASP A 254 -15.26 9.46 2.30
N ASP A 255 -16.01 10.52 1.97
CA ASP A 255 -16.55 11.48 2.93
C ASP A 255 -17.73 10.94 3.77
N ARG A 256 -18.18 9.71 3.48
CA ARG A 256 -19.42 9.16 4.03
C ARG A 256 -19.33 7.65 4.28
N ALA A 257 -19.01 6.86 3.28
CA ALA A 257 -19.01 5.41 3.33
C ALA A 257 -17.63 4.85 3.73
N VAL A 258 -17.66 3.75 4.48
CA VAL A 258 -16.49 2.99 4.93
C VAL A 258 -16.70 1.51 4.66
N MET A 259 -15.68 0.88 4.08
CA MET A 259 -15.60 -0.56 3.85
C MET A 259 -14.38 -1.12 4.60
N LEU A 260 -14.62 -2.14 5.42
CA LEU A 260 -13.60 -2.86 6.17
C LEU A 260 -13.46 -4.26 5.59
N TYR A 261 -12.24 -4.64 5.22
CA TYR A 261 -11.93 -5.96 4.67
C TYR A 261 -10.85 -6.67 5.47
N GLY A 262 -10.95 -8.01 5.53
CA GLY A 262 -9.89 -8.91 5.94
C GLY A 262 -9.44 -9.78 4.78
N TYR A 263 -8.14 -10.09 4.70
CA TYR A 263 -7.54 -10.87 3.62
C TYR A 263 -6.91 -12.14 4.17
N TYR A 264 -7.12 -13.25 3.49
CA TYR A 264 -6.76 -14.58 3.96
C TYR A 264 -6.35 -15.50 2.79
N PRO A 265 -5.45 -16.47 3.03
CA PRO A 265 -5.11 -17.46 2.03
C PRO A 265 -6.00 -18.71 2.13
N ILE A 266 -6.18 -19.38 1.00
CA ILE A 266 -6.60 -20.79 0.91
C ILE A 266 -5.38 -21.60 0.51
N ILE A 267 -4.96 -22.51 1.39
CA ILE A 267 -3.77 -23.35 1.20
C ILE A 267 -4.20 -24.69 0.61
N ASN A 268 -3.63 -25.03 -0.55
CA ASN A 268 -3.85 -26.28 -1.26
C ASN A 268 -2.49 -26.93 -1.57
N GLU A 269 -2.03 -27.79 -0.67
CA GLU A 269 -0.73 -28.46 -0.77
C GLU A 269 0.42 -27.45 -0.99
N SER A 270 0.98 -27.39 -2.19
CA SER A 270 2.13 -26.54 -2.55
C SER A 270 1.74 -25.13 -3.02
N GLN A 271 0.45 -24.92 -3.33
CA GLN A 271 -0.08 -23.68 -3.88
C GLN A 271 -1.05 -23.01 -2.91
N PHE A 272 -1.29 -21.72 -3.13
CA PHE A 272 -2.31 -20.99 -2.41
C PHE A 272 -2.97 -19.94 -3.30
N THR A 273 -4.20 -19.60 -2.96
CA THR A 273 -4.90 -18.43 -3.50
C THR A 273 -5.19 -17.47 -2.36
N ILE A 274 -5.32 -16.18 -2.66
CA ILE A 274 -5.65 -15.16 -1.66
C ILE A 274 -7.06 -14.66 -1.93
N HIS A 275 -7.85 -14.49 -0.88
CA HIS A 275 -9.24 -14.04 -0.92
C HIS A 275 -9.45 -12.88 0.06
N ARG A 276 -10.58 -12.18 -0.10
CA ARG A 276 -11.02 -11.15 0.86
C ARG A 276 -12.37 -11.49 1.46
N HIS A 277 -12.59 -11.01 2.68
CA HIS A 277 -13.84 -11.08 3.41
C HIS A 277 -14.30 -9.66 3.75
N LEU A 278 -15.52 -9.29 3.37
CA LEU A 278 -16.12 -8.02 3.75
C LEU A 278 -16.54 -8.11 5.21
N ILE A 279 -15.79 -7.45 6.10
CA ILE A 279 -16.04 -7.43 7.54
C ILE A 279 -17.24 -6.54 7.84
N ARG A 280 -17.26 -5.33 7.27
CA ARG A 280 -18.36 -4.38 7.44
C ARG A 280 -18.38 -3.35 6.31
N SER A 281 -19.56 -2.94 5.91
CA SER A 281 -19.83 -1.78 5.07
C SER A 281 -20.82 -0.89 5.81
N PHE A 282 -20.53 0.39 5.96
CA PHE A 282 -21.43 1.32 6.65
C PHE A 282 -21.20 2.76 6.22
N ASP A 283 -22.13 3.60 6.62
CA ASP A 283 -22.14 5.03 6.42
C ASP A 283 -21.90 5.73 7.76
N ILE A 284 -20.92 6.63 7.83
CA ILE A 284 -20.59 7.32 9.08
C ILE A 284 -21.69 8.30 9.50
N GLN A 285 -22.57 8.74 8.58
CA GLN A 285 -23.65 9.69 8.84
C GLN A 285 -24.97 8.99 9.21
N ASP A 286 -25.09 7.68 8.97
CA ASP A 286 -26.29 6.91 9.30
C ASP A 286 -26.59 6.95 10.81
N LEU A 287 -27.89 6.95 11.14
CA LEU A 287 -28.42 6.91 12.51
C LEU A 287 -27.78 7.99 13.40
N ASP A 288 -27.77 9.24 12.91
CA ASP A 288 -27.22 10.41 13.60
C ASP A 288 -25.73 10.25 13.98
N GLY A 289 -24.97 9.61 13.10
CA GLY A 289 -23.53 9.43 13.30
C GLY A 289 -23.16 8.30 14.26
N LYS A 290 -24.05 7.32 14.47
CA LYS A 290 -23.81 6.20 15.40
C LYS A 290 -22.53 5.42 15.08
N GLU A 291 -22.20 5.28 13.80
CA GLU A 291 -21.09 4.46 13.32
C GLU A 291 -19.79 5.26 13.09
N LYS A 292 -19.76 6.57 13.37
CA LYS A 292 -18.60 7.43 13.05
C LYS A 292 -17.30 7.01 13.73
N TRP A 293 -17.38 6.28 14.84
CA TRP A 293 -16.22 5.76 15.58
C TRP A 293 -15.94 4.27 15.34
N THR A 294 -16.73 3.59 14.51
CA THR A 294 -16.60 2.15 14.27
C THR A 294 -15.25 1.82 13.62
N ALA A 295 -14.84 2.54 12.57
CA ALA A 295 -13.54 2.32 11.92
C ALA A 295 -12.35 2.63 12.84
N TYR A 296 -12.49 3.66 13.69
CA TYR A 296 -11.46 4.07 14.64
C TYR A 296 -11.17 2.94 15.64
N GLY A 297 -12.22 2.41 16.29
CA GLY A 297 -12.09 1.30 17.23
C GLY A 297 -11.55 0.04 16.54
N PHE A 298 -12.10 -0.30 15.38
CA PHE A 298 -11.62 -1.42 14.57
C PHE A 298 -10.12 -1.33 14.27
N THR A 299 -9.63 -0.16 13.85
CA THR A 299 -8.22 0.03 13.51
C THR A 299 -7.31 -0.16 14.73
N ILE A 300 -7.71 0.34 15.90
CA ILE A 300 -6.96 0.12 17.15
C ILE A 300 -6.88 -1.37 17.47
N GLU A 301 -7.99 -2.09 17.31
CA GLU A 301 -7.98 -3.53 17.55
C GLU A 301 -7.18 -4.31 16.50
N VAL A 302 -7.11 -3.84 15.25
CA VAL A 302 -6.18 -4.37 14.25
C VAL A 302 -4.73 -4.18 14.71
N TYR A 303 -4.38 -3.02 15.27
CA TYR A 303 -3.04 -2.82 15.86
C TYR A 303 -2.79 -3.77 17.04
N ASN A 304 -3.76 -3.99 17.92
CA ASN A 304 -3.64 -4.95 19.00
C ASN A 304 -3.45 -6.40 18.47
N GLU A 305 -4.24 -6.82 17.48
CA GLU A 305 -4.13 -8.15 16.89
C GLU A 305 -2.81 -8.32 16.11
N SER A 306 -2.27 -7.25 15.54
CA SER A 306 -0.97 -7.29 14.86
C SER A 306 0.17 -7.74 15.78
N LEU A 307 0.05 -7.53 17.10
CA LEU A 307 1.04 -8.04 18.07
C LEU A 307 1.01 -9.57 18.15
N ASN A 308 -0.18 -10.20 18.06
CA ASN A 308 -0.31 -11.65 17.96
C ASN A 308 0.27 -12.17 16.64
N LEU A 309 0.06 -11.44 15.53
CA LEU A 309 0.68 -11.76 14.26
C LEU A 309 2.22 -11.70 14.35
N LEU A 310 2.76 -10.65 14.99
CA LEU A 310 4.20 -10.49 15.20
C LEU A 310 4.80 -11.68 15.96
N ASP A 311 4.15 -12.16 17.01
CA ASP A 311 4.63 -13.30 17.78
C ASP A 311 4.63 -14.59 16.94
N LYS A 312 3.62 -14.79 16.08
CA LYS A 312 3.63 -15.92 15.13
C LYS A 312 4.76 -15.79 14.11
N LEU A 313 4.96 -14.60 13.55
CA LEU A 313 6.05 -14.34 12.60
C LEU A 313 7.40 -14.65 13.24
N ARG A 314 7.65 -14.14 14.46
CA ARG A 314 8.85 -14.42 15.24
C ARG A 314 9.06 -15.92 15.48
N SER A 315 8.03 -16.63 15.91
CA SER A 315 8.09 -18.08 16.11
C SER A 315 8.48 -18.83 14.83
N VAL A 316 7.89 -18.47 13.69
CA VAL A 316 8.25 -19.08 12.40
C VAL A 316 9.69 -18.76 12.02
N ILE A 317 10.13 -17.51 12.19
CA ILE A 317 11.51 -17.10 11.91
C ILE A 317 12.51 -17.88 12.78
N ASP A 318 12.18 -18.11 14.04
CA ASP A 318 13.03 -18.87 14.96
C ASP A 318 13.19 -20.35 14.55
N GLU A 319 12.28 -20.89 13.77
CA GLU A 319 12.30 -22.26 13.26
C GLU A 319 12.87 -22.39 11.84
N LEU A 320 13.18 -21.27 11.17
CA LEU A 320 13.74 -21.32 9.81
C LEU A 320 15.03 -22.13 9.76
N PRO A 321 15.19 -23.00 8.74
CA PRO A 321 16.43 -23.74 8.57
C PRO A 321 17.57 -22.79 8.17
N PRO A 322 18.83 -23.11 8.50
CA PRO A 322 19.96 -22.21 8.28
C PRO A 322 20.21 -21.84 6.81
N ASP A 323 19.84 -22.72 5.87
CA ASP A 323 20.12 -22.60 4.44
C ASP A 323 18.84 -22.64 3.57
N PHE A 324 17.78 -21.94 3.97
CA PHE A 324 16.59 -21.84 3.12
C PHE A 324 16.87 -20.97 1.87
N THR A 325 16.22 -21.31 0.76
CA THR A 325 16.30 -20.55 -0.49
C THR A 325 14.91 -20.04 -0.86
N LEU A 326 14.79 -18.74 -1.11
CA LEU A 326 13.66 -18.15 -1.82
C LEU A 326 14.05 -17.96 -3.29
N GLU A 327 13.10 -18.16 -4.21
CA GLU A 327 13.31 -17.73 -5.60
C GLU A 327 13.57 -16.21 -5.64
N GLN A 328 14.49 -15.80 -6.51
CA GLN A 328 15.42 -14.68 -6.31
C GLN A 328 14.83 -13.28 -6.04
N THR A 329 15.50 -12.55 -5.14
CA THR A 329 15.42 -11.09 -4.97
C THR A 329 15.88 -10.37 -6.24
N GLN A 330 15.06 -9.46 -6.78
CA GLN A 330 15.44 -8.60 -7.89
C GLN A 330 15.92 -7.23 -7.37
N PRO A 331 16.92 -6.60 -8.02
CA PRO A 331 17.28 -5.21 -7.71
C PRO A 331 16.07 -4.31 -7.94
N ALA A 332 15.88 -3.31 -7.07
CA ALA A 332 14.82 -2.34 -7.29
C ALA A 332 15.04 -1.65 -8.65
N PRO A 333 14.03 -1.60 -9.54
CA PRO A 333 14.20 -0.98 -10.85
C PRO A 333 14.56 0.49 -10.68
N SER A 334 15.60 0.95 -11.40
CA SER A 334 15.85 2.37 -11.59
C SER A 334 14.76 2.96 -12.48
N ASP A 335 14.24 4.14 -12.12
CA ASP A 335 13.11 4.79 -12.81
C ASP A 335 13.33 5.07 -14.32
N GLU A 336 14.52 4.80 -14.87
CA GLU A 336 14.80 4.87 -16.31
C GLU A 336 14.13 3.74 -17.13
N ASP A 337 13.76 2.61 -16.53
CA ASP A 337 13.12 1.47 -17.23
C ASP A 337 11.59 1.57 -17.33
N SER A 338 10.99 2.67 -16.87
CA SER A 338 9.53 2.91 -16.91
C SER A 338 9.06 3.79 -18.08
N GLN A 339 9.83 3.87 -19.16
CA GLN A 339 9.31 4.44 -20.41
C GLN A 339 8.59 3.35 -21.21
N PRO A 340 7.32 3.55 -21.62
CA PRO A 340 6.75 2.71 -22.66
C PRO A 340 7.59 2.88 -23.92
N SER A 341 8.16 1.79 -24.42
CA SER A 341 8.79 1.75 -25.73
C SER A 341 7.74 2.09 -26.78
N ALA A 342 7.73 3.36 -27.21
CA ALA A 342 7.07 3.77 -28.43
C ALA A 342 7.86 3.20 -29.62
N SER A 343 7.62 1.94 -29.94
CA SER A 343 7.86 1.40 -31.27
C SER A 343 6.49 1.16 -31.91
N ASP A 344 5.98 2.21 -32.55
CA ASP A 344 4.94 2.12 -33.57
C ASP A 344 5.46 1.24 -34.72
N GLU A 345 4.83 0.08 -34.93
CA GLU A 345 4.62 -0.46 -36.28
C GLU A 345 3.14 -0.84 -36.42
N LEU A 346 2.37 0.12 -36.96
CA LEU A 346 1.03 -0.12 -37.48
C LEU A 346 1.10 -1.09 -38.67
N PRO A 347 0.27 -2.15 -38.74
CA PRO A 347 0.17 -2.95 -39.95
C PRO A 347 -0.59 -2.17 -41.04
N GLU A 348 0.07 -1.99 -42.18
CA GLU A 348 -0.48 -1.38 -43.39
C GLU A 348 -1.85 -1.95 -43.77
N ARG A 349 -2.86 -1.06 -43.85
CA ARG A 349 -4.14 -1.35 -44.50
C ARG A 349 -3.93 -1.51 -46.01
N ALA A 350 -3.97 -2.74 -46.50
CA ALA A 350 -4.04 -3.05 -47.92
C ALA A 350 -5.27 -2.39 -48.57
N SER A 351 -5.02 -1.42 -49.44
CA SER A 351 -6.01 -0.76 -50.28
C SER A 351 -6.36 -1.64 -51.48
N LYS A 352 -7.50 -2.35 -51.41
CA LYS A 352 -8.11 -3.00 -52.58
C LYS A 352 -8.70 -1.92 -53.51
N LYS A 353 -7.93 -1.49 -54.50
CA LYS A 353 -8.47 -0.82 -55.70
C LYS A 353 -9.29 -1.83 -56.51
N ARG A 354 -10.60 -1.60 -56.59
CA ARG A 354 -11.46 -2.16 -57.64
C ARG A 354 -10.98 -1.60 -58.99
N LYS A 355 -10.46 -2.47 -59.86
CA LYS A 355 -10.41 -2.22 -61.30
C LYS A 355 -11.74 -2.70 -61.89
N VAL A 356 -12.51 -1.75 -62.39
CA VAL A 356 -13.53 -1.97 -63.42
C VAL A 356 -12.80 -1.92 -64.75
N ALA A 357 -12.99 -2.92 -65.60
CA ALA A 357 -12.78 -2.82 -67.04
C ALA A 357 -13.70 -3.83 -67.72
N GLU A 358 -14.30 -3.35 -68.80
CA GLU A 358 -15.17 -4.03 -69.77
C GLU A 358 -14.59 -5.32 -70.36
#